data_AF-W4GZ35-F1
#
_entry.id   AF-W4GZ35-F1
#
_cell.length_a   1.000
_cell.length_b   1.000
_cell.length_c   1.000
_cell.angle_alpha   90.00
_cell.angle_beta   90.00
_cell.angle_gamma   90.00
#
_symmetry.space_group_name_H-M   'P 1'
#
loop_
_entity.id
_entity.type
_entity.pdbx_description
1 polymer ?
#
loop_
_entity_poly.entity_id
_entity_poly.type
_entity_poly.pdbx_seq_one_letter_code
_entity_poly.pdbx_strand_id
1 'polypeptide(L)'
;MSFRRQNPFQERSRGQDQEDDRSPSPHHNAVHAVGERLILRGLKTLTNEMKLRPDEWHRVLTLVQSALNHQQVDRLGGVDPVTAFQHLPSTMTLAGFVHPRTKEVLTVDWFSKVRQKHMDVLRQALECMHREVSVRSEKLRQQVRGRREKKAHMLLAKFVLGDFALLGKIIKFPNKLALNWKGQYHVSRVDWECVTMVQQLVQPFARSVHHASRLKFFSDAALHITDALTKKKVQVQRYENIAVVLRRWIVKNASDGVVKEIHDDI
;
A
#
# COMPACT_ATOMS: atom_id res chain seq x y z
N MET A 1 7.91 -89.90 -15.90
CA MET A 1 7.74 -90.01 -14.44
C MET A 1 8.86 -89.23 -13.78
N SER A 2 8.54 -88.02 -13.29
CA SER A 2 8.55 -87.61 -11.87
C SER A 2 9.94 -87.17 -11.38
N PHE A 3 10.17 -86.09 -10.64
CA PHE A 3 9.35 -85.25 -9.76
C PHE A 3 9.91 -83.81 -9.84
N ARG A 4 9.08 -82.79 -10.08
CA ARG A 4 9.41 -81.42 -9.68
C ARG A 4 8.56 -81.10 -8.45
N ARG A 5 9.19 -81.14 -7.27
CA ARG A 5 8.60 -80.69 -6.01
C ARG A 5 8.25 -79.20 -6.16
N GLN A 6 7.01 -78.87 -5.83
CA GLN A 6 6.60 -77.50 -5.51
C GLN A 6 7.45 -77.01 -4.34
N ASN A 7 7.98 -75.80 -4.43
CA ASN A 7 8.51 -75.09 -3.27
C ASN A 7 7.60 -73.87 -3.03
N PRO A 8 6.84 -73.84 -1.92
CA PRO A 8 5.91 -72.79 -1.59
C PRO A 8 6.64 -71.72 -0.78
N PHE A 9 7.00 -70.61 -1.41
CA PHE A 9 7.34 -69.40 -0.67
C PHE A 9 6.47 -68.27 -1.20
N GLN A 10 5.39 -68.06 -0.46
CA GLN A 10 4.41 -67.00 -0.65
C GLN A 10 5.11 -65.65 -0.80
N GLU A 11 4.80 -64.93 -1.87
CA GLU A 11 4.83 -63.48 -1.88
C GLU A 11 3.88 -62.98 -0.79
N ARG A 12 4.42 -62.75 0.41
CA ARG A 12 3.76 -61.90 1.40
C ARG A 12 3.97 -60.47 0.91
N SER A 13 3.21 -60.06 -0.10
CA SER A 13 3.07 -58.67 -0.50
C SER A 13 2.73 -57.88 0.77
N ARG A 14 3.64 -57.01 1.20
CA ARG A 14 3.33 -56.04 2.26
C ARG A 14 2.08 -55.32 1.77
N GLY A 15 1.02 -55.29 2.57
CA GLY A 15 -0.21 -54.56 2.26
C GLY A 15 0.07 -53.06 2.19
N GLN A 16 0.74 -52.63 1.12
CA GLN A 16 0.94 -51.26 0.73
C GLN A 16 -0.09 -51.02 -0.36
N ASP A 17 -1.10 -50.24 -0.03
CA ASP A 17 -2.05 -49.75 -1.03
C ASP A 17 -1.27 -48.87 -2.00
N GLN A 18 -1.08 -49.37 -3.21
CA GLN A 18 -0.38 -48.65 -4.27
C GLN A 18 -1.39 -47.69 -4.90
N GLU A 19 -1.29 -46.42 -4.52
CA GLU A 19 -2.11 -45.35 -5.08
C GLU A 19 -1.54 -44.98 -6.45
N ASP A 20 -2.04 -45.61 -7.52
CA ASP A 20 -1.64 -45.31 -8.89
C ASP A 20 -2.30 -43.99 -9.34
N ASP A 21 -1.48 -42.93 -9.37
CA ASP A 21 -1.84 -41.57 -9.74
C ASP A 21 -2.39 -41.52 -11.19
N ARG A 22 -3.71 -41.31 -11.34
CA ARG A 22 -4.31 -40.99 -12.64
C ARG A 22 -3.91 -39.56 -13.04
N SER A 23 -3.10 -39.49 -14.10
CA SER A 23 -2.72 -38.30 -14.87
C SER A 23 -1.82 -37.30 -14.13
N PRO A 24 -0.69 -36.86 -14.72
CA PRO A 24 0.28 -36.01 -14.04
C PRO A 24 -0.28 -34.60 -13.88
N SER A 25 -0.95 -34.32 -12.75
CA SER A 25 -1.28 -32.95 -12.36
C SER A 25 -0.08 -32.32 -11.65
N PRO A 26 0.39 -31.11 -12.03
CA PRO A 26 1.56 -30.48 -11.43
C PRO A 26 1.46 -30.20 -9.93
N HIS A 27 0.25 -30.28 -9.37
CA HIS A 27 -0.06 -29.90 -7.99
C HIS A 27 -0.08 -31.08 -7.02
N HIS A 28 -0.41 -32.31 -7.48
CA HIS A 28 -0.44 -33.49 -6.61
C HIS A 28 0.96 -33.91 -6.12
N ASN A 29 2.01 -33.69 -6.93
CA ASN A 29 3.39 -34.08 -6.60
C ASN A 29 4.27 -32.91 -6.11
N ALA A 30 3.67 -31.82 -5.63
CA ALA A 30 4.39 -30.60 -5.27
C ALA A 30 5.39 -30.79 -4.11
N VAL A 31 5.13 -31.72 -3.17
CA VAL A 31 6.06 -32.02 -2.07
C VAL A 31 7.30 -32.74 -2.58
N HIS A 32 7.12 -33.75 -3.45
CA HIS A 32 8.21 -34.48 -4.09
C HIS A 32 9.09 -33.54 -4.93
N ALA A 33 8.45 -32.70 -5.76
CA ALA A 33 9.16 -31.75 -6.62
C ALA A 33 9.99 -30.71 -5.85
N VAL A 34 9.55 -30.31 -4.64
CA VAL A 34 10.33 -29.42 -3.77
C VAL A 34 11.54 -30.16 -3.16
N GLY A 35 11.35 -31.40 -2.73
CA GLY A 35 12.43 -32.26 -2.23
C GLY A 35 13.52 -32.49 -3.28
N GLU A 36 13.14 -32.86 -4.50
CA GLU A 36 14.07 -33.07 -5.61
C GLU A 36 14.91 -31.83 -5.93
N ARG A 37 14.30 -30.63 -5.90
CA ARG A 37 15.03 -29.37 -6.13
C ARG A 37 16.08 -29.12 -5.05
N LEU A 38 15.77 -29.40 -3.79
CA LEU A 38 16.71 -29.24 -2.68
C LEU A 38 17.85 -30.25 -2.76
N ILE A 39 17.55 -31.51 -3.10
CA ILE A 39 18.53 -32.56 -3.32
C ILE A 39 19.49 -32.19 -4.46
N LEU A 40 18.95 -31.80 -5.62
CA LEU A 40 19.75 -31.39 -6.77
C LEU A 40 20.63 -30.17 -6.47
N ARG A 41 20.10 -29.20 -5.71
CA ARG A 41 20.87 -28.04 -5.27
C ARG A 41 22.02 -28.46 -4.35
N GLY A 42 21.75 -29.28 -3.34
CA GLY A 42 22.76 -29.78 -2.40
C GLY A 42 23.86 -30.57 -3.09
N LEU A 43 23.48 -31.49 -3.98
CA LEU A 43 24.42 -32.28 -4.78
C LEU A 43 25.31 -31.38 -5.63
N LYS A 44 24.74 -30.41 -6.35
CA LYS A 44 25.52 -29.46 -7.17
C LYS A 44 26.49 -28.63 -6.32
N THR A 45 26.03 -28.10 -5.19
CA THR A 45 26.87 -27.27 -4.32
C THR A 45 28.04 -28.07 -3.73
N LEU A 46 27.80 -29.24 -3.15
CA LEU A 46 28.87 -30.04 -2.54
C LEU A 46 29.83 -30.64 -3.58
N THR A 47 29.32 -31.08 -4.73
CA THR A 47 30.17 -31.59 -5.83
C THR A 47 31.14 -30.50 -6.31
N ASN A 48 30.65 -29.25 -6.45
CA ASN A 48 31.50 -28.12 -6.82
C ASN A 48 32.50 -27.74 -5.72
N GLU A 49 32.06 -27.68 -4.46
CA GLU A 49 32.91 -27.32 -3.32
C GLU A 49 34.06 -28.32 -3.14
N MET A 50 33.77 -29.62 -3.29
CA MET A 50 34.74 -30.70 -3.17
C MET A 50 35.53 -30.94 -4.47
N LYS A 51 35.32 -30.12 -5.52
CA LYS A 51 35.96 -30.23 -6.84
C LYS A 51 35.83 -31.63 -7.45
N LEU A 52 34.68 -32.26 -7.23
CA LEU A 52 34.36 -33.59 -7.78
C LEU A 52 33.86 -33.45 -9.21
N ARG A 53 34.04 -34.51 -10.01
CA ARG A 53 33.41 -34.55 -11.33
C ARG A 53 31.90 -34.83 -11.20
N PRO A 54 31.06 -34.38 -12.16
CA PRO A 54 29.61 -34.60 -12.09
C PRO A 54 29.18 -36.08 -11.99
N ASP A 55 29.95 -37.01 -12.54
CA ASP A 55 29.77 -38.47 -12.44
C ASP A 55 29.98 -39.02 -11.02
N GLU A 56 30.66 -38.27 -10.16
CA GLU A 56 31.04 -38.68 -8.81
C GLU A 56 30.06 -38.20 -7.72
N TRP A 57 28.86 -37.73 -8.11
CA TRP A 57 27.83 -37.21 -7.21
C TRP A 57 27.44 -38.18 -6.08
N HIS A 58 27.55 -39.48 -6.31
CA HIS A 58 27.25 -40.53 -5.33
C HIS A 58 28.12 -40.40 -4.07
N ARG A 59 29.32 -39.81 -4.17
CA ARG A 59 30.22 -39.59 -3.03
C ARG A 59 29.68 -38.56 -2.03
N VAL A 60 28.83 -37.63 -2.47
CA VAL A 60 28.24 -36.59 -1.61
C VAL A 60 26.79 -36.89 -1.23
N LEU A 61 26.18 -37.95 -1.78
CA LEU A 61 24.78 -38.28 -1.54
C LEU A 61 24.45 -38.43 -0.05
N THR A 62 25.27 -39.19 0.68
CA THR A 62 25.07 -39.41 2.13
C THR A 62 25.18 -38.10 2.92
N LEU A 63 26.07 -37.19 2.50
CA LEU A 63 26.24 -35.88 3.14
C LEU A 63 25.02 -34.99 2.88
N VAL A 64 24.52 -34.95 1.65
CA VAL A 64 23.30 -34.19 1.30
C VAL A 64 22.09 -34.74 2.03
N GLN A 65 21.93 -36.07 2.06
CA GLN A 65 20.83 -36.72 2.76
C GLN A 65 20.86 -36.41 4.26
N SER A 66 22.03 -36.51 4.88
CA SER A 66 22.22 -36.16 6.29
C SER A 66 21.90 -34.69 6.54
N ALA A 67 22.46 -33.77 5.74
CA ALA A 67 22.22 -32.34 5.89
C ALA A 67 20.72 -31.98 5.80
N LEU A 68 20.01 -32.52 4.80
CA LEU A 68 18.58 -32.25 4.62
C LEU A 68 17.73 -32.83 5.75
N ASN A 69 18.09 -34.01 6.27
CA ASN A 69 17.35 -34.65 7.37
C ASN A 69 17.54 -33.95 8.71
N HIS A 70 18.69 -33.31 8.93
CA HIS A 70 19.04 -32.62 10.17
C HIS A 70 18.79 -31.10 10.13
N GLN A 71 18.41 -30.55 8.98
CA GLN A 71 18.13 -29.12 8.82
C GLN A 71 16.68 -28.80 9.21
N GLN A 72 16.51 -27.75 10.02
CA GLN A 72 15.19 -27.24 10.40
C GLN A 72 14.41 -26.74 9.18
N VAL A 73 13.12 -27.06 9.12
CA VAL A 73 12.24 -26.67 8.01
C VAL A 73 11.05 -25.86 8.53
N ASP A 74 10.83 -24.67 7.97
CA ASP A 74 9.73 -23.77 8.38
C ASP A 74 8.35 -24.43 8.27
N ARG A 75 8.15 -25.30 7.27
CA ARG A 75 6.90 -26.07 7.09
C ARG A 75 6.58 -27.03 8.24
N LEU A 76 7.60 -27.45 8.98
CA LEU A 76 7.47 -28.28 10.18
C LEU A 76 7.53 -27.42 11.45
N GLY A 77 7.30 -26.11 11.35
CA GLY A 77 7.38 -25.19 12.50
C GLY A 77 8.80 -24.98 13.02
N GLY A 78 9.82 -25.16 12.18
CA GLY A 78 11.22 -25.06 12.58
C GLY A 78 11.78 -26.34 13.20
N VAL A 79 11.03 -27.45 13.14
CA VAL A 79 11.50 -28.79 13.51
C VAL A 79 12.20 -29.43 12.30
N ASP A 80 13.27 -30.16 12.54
CA ASP A 80 13.97 -30.92 11.51
C ASP A 80 13.25 -32.25 11.18
N PRO A 81 13.37 -32.77 9.94
CA PRO A 81 12.69 -33.99 9.53
C PRO A 81 13.02 -35.22 10.39
N VAL A 82 14.26 -35.37 10.86
CA VAL A 82 14.65 -36.53 11.67
C VAL A 82 13.98 -36.51 13.05
N THR A 83 13.87 -35.34 13.68
CA THR A 83 13.14 -35.16 14.93
C THR A 83 11.65 -35.33 14.74
N ALA A 84 11.07 -34.82 13.66
CA ALA A 84 9.66 -35.04 13.35
C ALA A 84 9.33 -36.53 13.12
N PHE A 85 10.24 -37.27 12.47
CA PHE A 85 10.03 -38.69 12.16
C PHE A 85 10.34 -39.63 13.33
N GLN A 86 11.43 -39.38 14.07
CA GLN A 86 11.93 -40.29 15.11
C GLN A 86 11.56 -39.85 16.53
N HIS A 87 11.04 -38.62 16.71
CA HIS A 87 10.82 -37.98 18.02
C HIS A 87 12.10 -37.86 18.88
N LEU A 88 13.28 -37.93 18.26
CA LEU A 88 14.59 -37.80 18.90
C LEU A 88 15.24 -36.46 18.51
N PRO A 89 16.05 -35.83 19.37
CA PRO A 89 16.71 -34.57 19.03
C PRO A 89 17.69 -34.75 17.88
N SER A 90 17.63 -33.85 16.90
CA SER A 90 18.58 -33.80 15.79
C SER A 90 19.99 -33.51 16.27
N THR A 91 20.93 -34.33 15.82
CA THR A 91 22.35 -34.06 16.02
C THR A 91 22.87 -33.33 14.78
N MET A 92 22.89 -31.99 14.81
CA MET A 92 23.55 -31.23 13.74
C MET A 92 25.03 -31.62 13.69
N THR A 93 25.55 -31.86 12.47
CA THR A 93 26.97 -32.19 12.23
C THR A 93 27.94 -31.09 12.68
N LEU A 94 27.44 -29.87 12.87
CA LEU A 94 28.18 -28.74 13.40
C LEU A 94 27.53 -28.29 14.72
N ALA A 95 27.97 -28.87 15.84
CA ALA A 95 27.46 -28.53 17.18
C ALA A 95 28.11 -27.27 17.78
N GLY A 96 29.29 -26.90 17.28
CA GLY A 96 29.99 -25.71 17.72
C GLY A 96 31.22 -25.36 16.89
N PHE A 97 31.77 -24.19 17.16
CA PHE A 97 32.94 -23.61 16.51
C PHE A 97 33.96 -23.26 17.57
N VAL A 98 35.24 -23.45 17.26
CA VAL A 98 36.31 -22.98 18.14
C VAL A 98 36.65 -21.54 17.76
N HIS A 99 36.53 -20.62 18.70
CA HIS A 99 36.94 -19.24 18.45
C HIS A 99 38.45 -19.19 18.16
N PRO A 100 38.90 -18.64 17.02
CA PRO A 100 40.29 -18.77 16.57
C PRO A 100 41.31 -18.17 17.54
N ARG A 101 40.93 -17.08 18.23
CA ARG A 101 41.75 -16.37 19.23
C ARG A 101 41.62 -16.90 20.67
N THR A 102 40.41 -16.96 21.23
CA THR A 102 40.18 -17.37 22.63
C THR A 102 40.21 -18.89 22.84
N LYS A 103 40.15 -19.68 21.77
CA LYS A 103 40.09 -21.16 21.79
C LYS A 103 38.86 -21.73 22.50
N GLU A 104 37.88 -20.90 22.82
CA GLU A 104 36.62 -21.33 23.42
C GLU A 104 35.74 -22.05 22.39
N VAL A 105 35.01 -23.07 22.84
CA VAL A 105 34.02 -23.78 22.03
C VAL A 105 32.68 -23.05 22.16
N LEU A 106 32.22 -22.47 21.06
CA LEU A 106 30.96 -21.74 20.96
C LEU A 106 29.92 -22.61 20.27
N THR A 107 28.74 -22.77 20.85
CA THR A 107 27.66 -23.55 20.24
C THR A 107 26.91 -22.75 19.17
N VAL A 108 26.27 -23.45 18.23
CA VAL A 108 25.40 -22.82 17.22
C VAL A 108 24.27 -22.00 17.87
N ASP A 109 23.75 -22.47 19.00
CA ASP A 109 22.72 -21.76 19.78
C ASP A 109 23.21 -20.44 20.35
N TRP A 110 24.46 -20.37 20.81
CA TRP A 110 25.08 -19.13 21.26
C TRP A 110 25.12 -18.12 20.11
N PHE A 111 25.51 -18.54 18.90
CA PHE A 111 25.58 -17.66 17.74
C PHE A 111 24.21 -17.09 17.36
N SER A 112 23.18 -17.93 17.34
CA SER A 112 21.80 -17.50 17.08
C SER A 112 21.29 -16.49 18.11
N LYS A 113 21.58 -16.70 19.40
CA LYS A 113 21.22 -15.77 20.49
C LYS A 113 21.96 -14.44 20.38
N VAL A 114 23.25 -14.46 20.06
CA VAL A 114 24.04 -13.22 19.87
C VAL A 114 23.55 -12.44 18.66
N ARG A 115 23.27 -13.12 17.55
CA ARG A 115 22.71 -12.47 16.35
C ARG A 115 21.36 -11.82 16.66
N GLN A 116 20.47 -12.52 17.36
CA GLN A 116 19.17 -11.97 17.78
C GLN A 116 19.35 -10.72 18.64
N LYS A 117 20.17 -10.79 19.70
CA LYS A 117 20.46 -9.62 20.55
C LYS A 117 20.98 -8.43 19.75
N HIS A 118 21.89 -8.65 18.80
CA HIS A 118 22.41 -7.57 17.98
C HIS A 118 21.33 -6.94 17.09
N MET A 119 20.48 -7.78 16.47
CA MET A 119 19.36 -7.31 15.65
C MET A 119 18.33 -6.55 16.47
N ASP A 120 18.06 -6.98 17.71
CA ASP A 120 17.14 -6.30 18.62
C ASP A 120 17.66 -4.91 19.03
N VAL A 121 18.96 -4.81 19.34
CA VAL A 121 19.60 -3.52 19.62
C VAL A 121 19.54 -2.59 18.40
N LEU A 122 19.85 -3.11 17.21
CA LEU A 122 19.79 -2.33 15.97
C LEU A 122 18.35 -1.84 15.70
N ARG A 123 17.37 -2.73 15.87
CA ARG A 123 15.95 -2.40 15.72
C ARG A 123 15.56 -1.29 16.69
N GLN A 124 15.92 -1.41 17.96
CA GLN A 124 15.60 -0.42 18.98
C GLN A 124 16.25 0.94 18.66
N ALA A 125 17.49 0.95 18.19
CA ALA A 125 18.19 2.18 17.78
C ALA A 125 17.49 2.87 16.61
N LEU A 126 17.06 2.11 15.60
CA LEU A 126 16.31 2.65 14.45
C LEU A 126 14.92 3.18 14.86
N GLU A 127 14.21 2.46 15.72
CA GLU A 127 12.91 2.91 16.26
C GLU A 127 13.06 4.23 17.04
N CYS A 128 14.09 4.37 17.87
CA CYS A 128 14.38 5.60 18.59
C CYS A 128 14.68 6.76 17.62
N MET A 129 15.54 6.53 16.62
CA MET A 129 15.87 7.54 15.61
C MET A 129 14.62 8.00 14.83
N HIS A 130 13.80 7.06 14.36
CA HIS A 130 12.57 7.39 13.64
C HIS A 130 11.57 8.15 14.51
N ARG A 131 11.49 7.84 15.81
CA ARG A 131 10.67 8.57 16.77
C ARG A 131 11.15 10.00 16.91
N GLU A 132 12.46 10.23 17.08
CA GLU A 132 13.03 11.58 17.17
C GLU A 132 12.82 12.39 15.89
N VAL A 133 13.05 11.78 14.73
CA VAL A 133 12.81 12.40 13.42
C VAL A 133 11.34 12.80 13.29
N SER A 134 10.41 11.92 13.69
CA SER A 134 8.96 12.19 13.65
C SER A 134 8.58 13.37 14.55
N VAL A 135 9.07 13.40 15.79
CA VAL A 135 8.83 14.50 16.73
C VAL A 135 9.39 15.82 16.21
N ARG A 136 10.64 15.83 15.72
CA ARG A 136 11.28 17.03 15.16
C ARG A 136 10.52 17.54 13.93
N SER A 137 10.14 16.63 13.04
CA SER A 137 9.40 16.93 11.82
C SER A 137 8.03 17.52 12.14
N GLU A 138 7.31 16.95 13.11
CA GLU A 138 6.01 17.48 13.54
C GLU A 138 6.14 18.86 14.18
N LYS A 139 7.13 19.06 15.06
CA LYS A 139 7.43 20.38 15.64
C LYS A 139 7.69 21.43 14.56
N LEU A 140 8.47 21.09 13.53
CA LEU A 140 8.73 22.00 12.41
C LEU A 140 7.46 22.28 11.61
N ARG A 141 6.64 21.26 11.32
CA ARG A 141 5.34 21.43 10.64
C ARG A 141 4.42 22.35 11.43
N GLN A 142 4.32 22.18 12.75
CA GLN A 142 3.51 23.03 13.62
C GLN A 142 4.01 24.46 13.63
N GLN A 143 5.32 24.69 13.69
CA GLN A 143 5.88 26.05 13.58
C GLN A 143 5.54 26.70 12.23
N VAL A 144 5.61 25.96 11.12
CA VAL A 144 5.21 26.46 9.80
C VAL A 144 3.72 26.77 9.75
N ARG A 145 2.86 25.93 10.35
CA ARG A 145 1.42 26.19 10.47
C ARG A 145 1.14 27.44 11.29
N GLY A 146 1.74 27.58 12.48
CA GLY A 146 1.57 28.77 13.32
C GLY A 146 2.08 30.06 12.65
N ARG A 147 3.17 30.00 11.87
CA ARG A 147 3.63 31.15 11.05
C ARG A 147 2.63 31.50 9.95
N ARG A 148 1.97 30.50 9.37
CA ARG A 148 0.96 30.68 8.30
C ARG A 148 -0.35 31.24 8.85
N GLU A 149 -0.83 30.74 9.98
CA GLU A 149 -2.05 31.22 10.64
C GLU A 149 -1.95 32.69 11.05
N LYS A 150 -0.76 33.14 11.49
CA LYS A 150 -0.48 34.55 11.79
C LYS A 150 -0.54 35.48 10.57
N LYS A 151 -0.52 34.95 9.34
CA LYS A 151 -0.71 35.76 8.13
C LYS A 151 -2.21 35.87 7.81
N ALA A 152 -2.82 37.00 8.18
CA ALA A 152 -4.25 37.30 8.00
C ALA A 152 -4.76 37.05 6.56
N HIS A 153 -3.93 37.24 5.53
CA HIS A 153 -4.29 37.02 4.12
C HIS A 153 -4.44 35.52 3.73
N MET A 154 -4.21 34.59 4.66
CA MET A 154 -4.26 33.14 4.41
C MET A 154 -5.35 32.41 5.21
N LEU A 155 -6.26 33.14 5.85
CA LEU A 155 -7.49 32.54 6.35
C LEU A 155 -8.32 32.09 5.15
N LEU A 156 -8.46 30.78 5.00
CA LEU A 156 -9.37 30.20 4.00
C LEU A 156 -10.78 30.73 4.29
N ALA A 157 -11.46 31.22 3.25
CA ALA A 157 -12.86 31.56 3.35
C ALA A 157 -13.65 30.33 3.79
N LYS A 158 -14.35 30.43 4.92
CA LYS A 158 -15.26 29.40 5.42
C LYS A 158 -16.60 29.59 4.72
N PHE A 159 -16.90 28.74 3.76
CA PHE A 159 -18.18 28.76 3.03
C PHE A 159 -19.23 27.93 3.77
N VAL A 160 -20.47 28.41 3.75
CA VAL A 160 -21.65 27.72 4.26
C VAL A 160 -22.54 27.30 3.07
N LEU A 161 -23.41 26.32 3.29
CA LEU A 161 -24.41 25.91 2.30
C LEU A 161 -25.25 27.13 1.87
N GLY A 162 -25.42 27.31 0.56
CA GLY A 162 -26.18 28.42 -0.01
C GLY A 162 -25.35 29.67 -0.34
N ASP A 163 -24.10 29.77 0.11
CA ASP A 163 -23.23 30.92 -0.22
C ASP A 163 -22.96 31.03 -1.72
N PHE A 164 -22.88 32.26 -2.22
CA PHE A 164 -22.49 32.53 -3.60
C PHE A 164 -20.98 32.69 -3.74
N ALA A 165 -20.40 31.99 -4.72
CA ALA A 165 -18.96 31.94 -4.92
C ALA A 165 -18.54 32.19 -6.38
N LEU A 166 -17.34 32.76 -6.53
CA LEU A 166 -16.59 32.83 -7.78
C LEU A 166 -15.61 31.66 -7.84
N LEU A 167 -15.56 30.97 -8.96
CA LEU A 167 -14.62 29.87 -9.20
C LEU A 167 -13.37 30.37 -9.96
N GLY A 168 -12.20 30.22 -9.35
CA GLY A 168 -10.90 30.52 -9.94
C GLY A 168 -10.42 29.43 -10.89
N LYS A 169 -10.60 29.62 -12.20
CA LYS A 169 -10.03 28.75 -13.23
C LYS A 169 -8.59 29.17 -13.55
N ILE A 170 -7.69 28.20 -13.66
CA ILE A 170 -6.28 28.48 -13.95
C ILE A 170 -6.15 28.91 -15.42
N ILE A 171 -5.55 30.08 -15.65
CA ILE A 171 -5.06 30.49 -16.97
C ILE A 171 -3.53 30.43 -16.93
N LYS A 172 -2.94 29.81 -17.95
CA LYS A 172 -1.49 29.83 -18.17
C LYS A 172 -1.11 31.16 -18.84
N PHE A 173 -0.34 31.99 -18.15
CA PHE A 173 0.45 33.06 -18.77
C PHE A 173 1.90 32.57 -18.93
N PRO A 174 2.71 33.17 -19.82
CA PRO A 174 4.03 32.65 -20.17
C PRO A 174 4.93 32.32 -18.97
N ASN A 175 4.95 33.18 -17.95
CA ASN A 175 5.84 33.05 -16.78
C ASN A 175 5.09 32.93 -15.44
N LYS A 176 3.75 32.86 -15.45
CA LYS A 176 2.95 32.84 -14.21
C LYS A 176 1.62 32.12 -14.40
N LEU A 177 1.17 31.42 -13.37
CA LEU A 177 -0.22 30.96 -13.29
C LEU A 177 -1.08 32.09 -12.75
N ALA A 178 -2.09 32.50 -13.51
CA ALA A 178 -3.10 33.43 -13.04
C ALA A 178 -4.43 32.70 -12.82
N LEU A 179 -5.25 33.23 -11.92
CA LEU A 179 -6.61 32.76 -11.72
C LEU A 179 -7.58 33.70 -12.43
N ASN A 180 -8.45 33.11 -13.26
CA ASN A 180 -9.62 33.77 -13.80
C ASN A 180 -10.83 33.43 -12.93
N TRP A 181 -11.31 34.42 -12.19
CA TRP A 181 -12.47 34.31 -11.33
C TRP A 181 -13.73 34.39 -12.18
N LYS A 182 -14.42 33.26 -12.37
CA LYS A 182 -15.71 33.22 -13.05
C LYS A 182 -16.84 33.14 -12.03
N GLY A 183 -17.80 34.05 -12.15
CA GLY A 183 -19.03 34.02 -11.37
C GLY A 183 -20.06 33.05 -11.91
N GLN A 184 -21.13 32.86 -11.13
CA GLN A 184 -22.28 31.97 -11.35
C GLN A 184 -22.21 30.60 -10.65
N TYR A 185 -21.72 30.56 -9.41
CA TYR A 185 -21.77 29.34 -8.58
C TYR A 185 -22.39 29.62 -7.22
N HIS A 186 -23.13 28.64 -6.69
CA HIS A 186 -23.51 28.59 -5.28
C HIS A 186 -22.94 27.33 -4.62
N VAL A 187 -22.73 27.38 -3.32
CA VAL A 187 -22.20 26.29 -2.51
C VAL A 187 -23.33 25.30 -2.24
N SER A 188 -23.25 24.12 -2.86
CA SER A 188 -24.29 23.08 -2.74
C SER A 188 -23.96 22.05 -1.67
N ARG A 189 -22.68 21.84 -1.37
CA ARG A 189 -22.23 20.94 -0.30
C ARG A 189 -20.86 21.35 0.22
N VAL A 190 -20.65 21.24 1.53
CA VAL A 190 -19.33 21.35 2.16
C VAL A 190 -18.94 19.96 2.64
N ASP A 191 -17.95 19.33 1.99
CA ASP A 191 -17.59 17.94 2.26
C ASP A 191 -16.51 17.82 3.36
N TRP A 192 -15.41 18.59 3.25
CA TRP A 192 -14.26 18.57 4.17
C TRP A 192 -13.81 20.01 4.46
N GLU A 193 -13.04 20.25 5.54
CA GLU A 193 -12.68 21.58 6.07
C GLU A 193 -12.16 22.59 5.03
N CYS A 194 -11.59 22.13 3.92
CA CYS A 194 -11.02 22.98 2.87
C CYS A 194 -11.57 22.69 1.47
N VAL A 195 -12.62 21.88 1.31
CA VAL A 195 -13.15 21.54 -0.02
C VAL A 195 -14.66 21.62 -0.05
N THR A 196 -15.10 22.32 -1.08
CA THR A 196 -16.47 22.76 -1.24
C THR A 196 -16.95 22.32 -2.61
N MET A 197 -18.11 21.69 -2.63
CA MET A 197 -18.85 21.44 -3.86
C MET A 197 -19.65 22.69 -4.21
N VAL A 198 -19.44 23.15 -5.43
CA VAL A 198 -20.17 24.28 -5.99
C VAL A 198 -21.00 23.82 -7.17
N GLN A 199 -22.16 24.43 -7.33
CA GLN A 199 -23.07 24.17 -8.43
C GLN A 199 -23.26 25.44 -9.25
N GLN A 200 -23.17 25.30 -10.56
CA GLN A 200 -23.41 26.40 -11.48
C GLN A 200 -24.88 26.86 -11.39
N LEU A 201 -25.12 28.17 -11.35
CA LEU A 201 -26.47 28.76 -11.27
C LEU A 201 -27.18 28.83 -12.62
N VAL A 202 -26.44 28.71 -13.71
CA VAL A 202 -26.94 28.74 -15.09
C VAL A 202 -26.80 27.34 -15.68
N GLN A 203 -27.69 26.96 -16.60
CA GLN A 203 -27.55 25.71 -17.35
C GLN A 203 -26.11 25.55 -17.86
N PRO A 204 -25.48 24.37 -17.68
CA PRO A 204 -26.08 23.06 -17.40
C PRO A 204 -26.28 22.69 -15.92
N PHE A 205 -26.17 23.64 -14.98
CA PHE A 205 -26.23 23.35 -13.53
C PHE A 205 -25.20 22.32 -13.05
N ALA A 206 -24.05 22.30 -13.72
CA ALA A 206 -22.98 21.36 -13.42
C ALA A 206 -22.46 21.55 -11.99
N ARG A 207 -22.23 20.44 -11.31
CA ARG A 207 -21.61 20.38 -9.97
C ARG A 207 -20.13 20.07 -10.10
N SER A 208 -19.30 20.78 -9.35
CA SER A 208 -17.85 20.54 -9.31
C SER A 208 -17.28 20.75 -7.92
N VAL A 209 -16.22 20.01 -7.60
CA VAL A 209 -15.60 19.98 -6.27
C VAL A 209 -14.27 20.73 -6.33
N HIS A 210 -14.10 21.72 -5.45
CA HIS A 210 -12.92 22.58 -5.46
C HIS A 210 -12.41 22.90 -4.05
N HIS A 211 -11.09 23.02 -3.92
CA HIS A 211 -10.48 23.53 -2.71
C HIS A 211 -10.94 24.99 -2.45
N ALA A 212 -11.19 25.37 -1.20
CA ALA A 212 -11.69 26.69 -0.83
C ALA A 212 -10.77 27.83 -1.30
N SER A 213 -9.47 27.58 -1.49
CA SER A 213 -8.54 28.56 -2.10
C SER A 213 -8.80 28.87 -3.58
N ARG A 214 -9.65 28.08 -4.25
CA ARG A 214 -10.13 28.31 -5.63
C ARG A 214 -11.47 29.03 -5.64
N LEU A 215 -12.01 29.35 -4.48
CA LEU A 215 -13.29 30.01 -4.31
C LEU A 215 -13.08 31.39 -3.68
N LYS A 216 -13.93 32.34 -4.06
CA LYS A 216 -13.99 33.68 -3.46
C LYS A 216 -15.46 34.02 -3.26
N PHE A 217 -15.81 34.68 -2.16
CA PHE A 217 -17.18 35.18 -1.98
C PHE A 217 -17.59 36.07 -3.15
N PHE A 218 -18.83 35.88 -3.61
CA PHE A 218 -19.43 36.77 -4.57
C PHE A 218 -19.73 38.11 -3.89
N SER A 219 -19.26 39.21 -4.48
CA SER A 219 -19.60 40.58 -4.08
C SER A 219 -19.84 41.40 -5.33
N ASP A 220 -20.92 42.19 -5.38
CA ASP A 220 -21.29 42.98 -6.56
C ASP A 220 -20.18 43.95 -7.00
N ALA A 221 -19.43 44.50 -6.05
CA ALA A 221 -18.26 45.36 -6.29
C ALA A 221 -17.08 44.67 -7.01
N ALA A 222 -17.06 43.33 -7.12
CA ALA A 222 -15.99 42.59 -7.80
C ALA A 222 -16.27 42.35 -9.29
N LEU A 223 -17.42 42.78 -9.81
CA LEU A 223 -17.67 42.90 -11.24
C LEU A 223 -16.84 44.06 -11.78
N HIS A 224 -15.64 43.77 -12.28
CA HIS A 224 -14.94 44.67 -13.20
C HIS A 224 -15.76 44.78 -14.50
N ILE A 225 -16.78 45.63 -14.49
CA ILE A 225 -17.31 46.23 -15.72
C ILE A 225 -16.25 47.23 -16.15
N THR A 226 -15.20 46.77 -16.81
CA THR A 226 -14.34 47.67 -17.59
C THR A 226 -15.21 48.26 -18.69
N ASP A 227 -15.19 49.59 -18.84
CA ASP A 227 -15.85 50.42 -19.87
C ASP A 227 -15.57 50.02 -21.34
N ALA A 228 -14.93 48.88 -21.58
CA ALA A 228 -14.84 48.24 -22.89
C ALA A 228 -16.18 47.61 -23.34
N LEU A 229 -17.17 47.45 -22.45
CA LEU A 229 -18.49 46.91 -22.77
C LEU A 229 -19.51 47.96 -23.27
N THR A 230 -19.22 49.26 -23.18
CA THR A 230 -20.12 50.31 -23.70
C THR A 230 -19.90 50.66 -25.18
N LYS A 231 -18.88 50.12 -25.85
CA LYS A 231 -18.55 50.48 -27.25
C LYS A 231 -18.42 49.34 -28.27
N LYS A 232 -18.95 48.15 -28.00
CA LYS A 232 -19.19 47.14 -29.05
C LYS A 232 -20.62 46.62 -29.01
N LYS A 233 -21.54 47.36 -29.63
CA LYS A 233 -22.67 46.75 -30.33
C LYS A 233 -22.07 45.90 -31.45
N VAL A 234 -22.05 44.57 -31.30
CA VAL A 234 -22.26 43.55 -32.36
C VAL A 234 -22.26 42.16 -31.68
N GLN A 235 -23.46 41.56 -31.65
CA GLN A 235 -23.78 40.13 -31.77
C GLN A 235 -22.95 39.12 -30.94
N VAL A 236 -23.25 38.95 -29.64
CA VAL A 236 -23.16 37.66 -28.94
C VAL A 236 -24.31 37.60 -27.92
N GLN A 237 -24.98 36.44 -27.86
CA GLN A 237 -26.23 36.17 -27.15
C GLN A 237 -26.25 36.64 -25.68
N ARG A 238 -27.35 37.33 -25.36
CA ARG A 238 -27.96 37.66 -24.05
C ARG A 238 -27.24 37.15 -22.80
N TYR A 239 -26.44 38.02 -22.17
CA TYR A 239 -26.16 37.93 -20.74
C TYR A 239 -27.27 38.67 -20.00
N GLU A 240 -28.27 37.94 -19.47
CA GLU A 240 -29.15 38.51 -18.46
C GLU A 240 -28.31 38.79 -17.20
N ASN A 241 -28.35 40.05 -16.75
CA ASN A 241 -27.66 40.56 -15.59
C ASN A 241 -27.94 39.64 -14.37
N ILE A 242 -26.94 39.34 -13.53
CA ILE A 242 -27.12 38.39 -12.39
C ILE A 242 -28.26 38.83 -11.47
N ALA A 243 -28.47 40.14 -11.32
CA ALA A 243 -29.61 40.70 -10.59
C ALA A 243 -30.98 40.36 -11.24
N VAL A 244 -31.04 40.23 -12.57
CA VAL A 244 -32.24 39.81 -13.31
C VAL A 244 -32.44 38.30 -13.18
N VAL A 245 -31.37 37.51 -13.25
CA VAL A 245 -31.43 36.05 -13.07
C VAL A 245 -31.85 35.70 -11.63
N LEU A 246 -31.31 36.39 -10.62
CA LEU A 246 -31.71 36.24 -9.22
C LEU A 246 -33.17 36.64 -9.01
N ARG A 247 -33.62 37.78 -9.54
CA ARG A 247 -35.05 38.17 -9.46
C ARG A 247 -35.95 37.14 -10.14
N ARG A 248 -35.56 36.63 -11.31
CA ARG A 248 -36.33 35.64 -12.06
C ARG A 248 -36.35 34.26 -11.37
N TRP A 249 -35.25 33.89 -10.71
CA TRP A 249 -35.18 32.69 -9.88
C TRP A 249 -36.03 32.83 -8.63
N ILE A 250 -35.97 33.97 -7.93
CA ILE A 250 -36.83 34.27 -6.77
C ILE A 250 -38.30 34.20 -7.18
N VAL A 251 -38.69 34.86 -8.28
CA VAL A 251 -40.07 34.84 -8.80
C VAL A 251 -40.51 33.44 -9.20
N LYS A 252 -39.62 32.62 -9.78
CA LYS A 252 -39.93 31.24 -10.20
C LYS A 252 -40.09 30.27 -9.02
N ASN A 253 -39.43 30.52 -7.89
CA ASN A 253 -39.50 29.65 -6.70
C ASN A 253 -40.41 30.23 -5.60
N ALA A 254 -40.97 31.43 -5.79
CA ALA A 254 -41.93 32.05 -4.86
C ALA A 254 -43.30 31.35 -4.85
N SER A 255 -43.64 30.61 -5.92
CA SER A 255 -44.87 29.81 -6.00
C SER A 255 -44.78 28.44 -5.33
N ASP A 256 -43.57 27.95 -5.00
CA ASP A 256 -43.35 26.60 -4.46
C ASP A 256 -43.22 26.57 -2.93
N GLY A 257 -43.55 27.66 -2.23
CA GLY A 257 -43.67 27.69 -0.76
C GLY A 257 -42.34 27.63 0.02
N VAL A 258 -41.19 27.48 -0.62
CA VAL A 258 -39.87 27.30 0.05
C VAL A 258 -39.30 28.62 0.62
N VAL A 259 -39.90 29.78 0.37
CA VAL A 259 -39.34 31.09 0.77
C VAL A 259 -39.96 31.65 2.07
N LYS A 260 -40.92 30.96 2.71
CA LYS A 260 -41.57 31.49 3.93
C LYS A 260 -40.83 31.23 5.25
N GLU A 261 -39.79 30.41 5.31
CA GLU A 261 -39.13 30.07 6.60
C GLU A 261 -37.91 30.91 6.97
N ILE A 262 -37.49 31.90 6.16
CA ILE A 262 -36.26 32.68 6.45
C ILE A 262 -36.57 34.11 6.93
N HIS A 263 -37.85 34.51 7.02
CA HIS A 263 -38.20 35.88 7.42
C HIS A 263 -38.43 36.05 8.93
N ASP A 264 -38.66 34.99 9.71
CA ASP A 264 -39.15 35.13 11.09
C ASP A 264 -38.12 34.89 12.20
N ASP A 265 -36.85 34.55 11.90
CA ASP A 265 -35.80 34.37 12.92
C ASP A 265 -34.49 35.15 12.61
N ILE A 266 -34.58 36.48 12.55
CA ILE A 266 -33.44 37.39 12.83
C ILE A 266 -33.76 38.24 14.05
#